data_AF-A0A0M9WDZ4-F1
#
_entry.id   AF-A0A0M9WDZ4-F1
#
_cell.length_a   1.000
_cell.length_b   1.000
_cell.length_c   1.000
_cell.angle_alpha   90.00
_cell.angle_beta   90.00
_cell.angle_gamma   90.00
#
_symmetry.space_group_name_H-M   'P 1'
#
loop_
_entity.id
_entity.type
_entity.pdbx_description
1 polymer ?
#
loop_
_entity_poly.entity_id
_entity_poly.type
_entity_poly.pdbx_seq_one_letter_code
_entity_poly.pdbx_strand_id
1 'polypeptide(L)'
;MISHPNIVNLLDAFEQSRILYLAYELMDISLEQLQSGIQLKESDLAFICKELLHGLWYIHRDLGVCHTALTYDNVFISSQGSVKIANIAACLLERHQGSEQFDIKSIGIMICKVLEPGLSAHDLQACYASISHGSDSLRAFISTTATATIQALLQHVFISYAAAEGCLVVPVMKVRGLVLHDYE
;
A
#
# COMPACT_ATOMS: atom_id res chain seq x y z
N MET A 1 6.48 -11.38 18.71
CA MET A 1 5.36 -11.15 17.79
C MET A 1 5.80 -10.11 16.79
N ILE A 2 5.51 -10.32 15.51
CA ILE A 2 5.77 -9.33 14.46
C ILE A 2 4.83 -8.16 14.72
N SER A 3 5.38 -6.98 15.00
CA SER A 3 4.56 -5.79 15.22
C SER A 3 5.23 -4.56 14.65
N HIS A 4 4.53 -3.90 13.74
CA HIS A 4 4.97 -2.69 13.08
C HIS A 4 3.73 -1.86 12.72
N PRO A 5 3.74 -0.53 12.85
CA PRO A 5 2.57 0.32 12.58
C PRO A 5 2.00 0.14 11.16
N ASN A 6 2.83 -0.21 10.19
CA ASN A 6 2.42 -0.40 8.78
C ASN A 6 2.27 -1.86 8.35
N ILE A 7 2.13 -2.79 9.30
CA ILE A 7 1.89 -4.22 9.03
C ILE A 7 0.63 -4.63 9.79
N VAL A 8 -0.27 -5.36 9.13
CA VAL A 8 -1.44 -5.94 9.79
C VAL A 8 -0.97 -7.02 10.76
N ASN A 9 -1.18 -6.77 12.04
CA ASN A 9 -0.71 -7.63 13.12
C ASN A 9 -1.52 -8.93 13.17
N LEU A 10 -0.80 -10.06 13.23
CA LEU A 10 -1.37 -11.35 13.61
C LEU A 10 -1.53 -11.36 15.14
N LEU A 11 -2.77 -11.45 15.60
CA LEU A 11 -3.12 -11.47 17.02
C LEU A 11 -3.05 -12.88 17.60
N ASP A 12 -3.49 -13.88 16.84
CA ASP A 12 -3.48 -15.28 17.28
C ASP A 12 -3.43 -16.25 16.09
N ALA A 13 -2.93 -17.46 16.33
CA ALA A 13 -2.92 -18.55 15.37
C ALA A 13 -3.26 -19.87 16.08
N PHE A 14 -4.32 -20.53 15.62
CA PHE A 14 -4.80 -21.78 16.22
C PHE A 14 -5.19 -22.80 15.16
N GLU A 15 -5.01 -24.08 15.48
CA GLU A 15 -5.39 -25.18 14.62
C GLU A 15 -6.63 -25.88 15.17
N GLN A 16 -7.62 -26.11 14.31
CA GLN A 16 -8.76 -26.96 14.62
C GLN A 16 -9.03 -27.89 13.43
N SER A 17 -9.10 -29.21 13.70
CA SER A 17 -9.40 -30.21 12.68
C SER A 17 -8.48 -30.16 11.44
N ARG A 18 -7.18 -29.93 11.64
CA ARG A 18 -6.16 -29.75 10.58
C ARG A 18 -6.36 -28.51 9.70
N ILE A 19 -7.16 -27.56 10.14
CA ILE A 19 -7.30 -26.23 9.52
C ILE A 19 -6.60 -25.22 10.42
N LEU A 20 -5.66 -24.47 9.85
CA LEU A 20 -4.99 -23.37 10.51
C LEU A 20 -5.84 -22.10 10.37
N TYR A 21 -6.20 -21.49 11.50
CA TYR A 21 -6.89 -20.22 11.59
C TYR A 21 -5.91 -19.14 12.04
N LEU A 22 -5.96 -18.00 11.34
CA LEU A 22 -5.11 -16.84 11.62
C LEU A 22 -6.03 -15.67 11.97
N ALA A 23 -5.95 -15.18 13.20
CA ALA A 23 -6.72 -14.03 13.67
C ALA A 23 -5.85 -12.77 13.57
N TYR A 24 -6.27 -11.81 12.74
CA TYR A 24 -5.57 -10.55 12.53
C TYR A 24 -6.28 -9.39 13.22
N GLU A 25 -5.57 -8.27 13.38
CA GLU A 25 -6.20 -7.01 13.77
C GLU A 25 -7.27 -6.59 12.75
N LEU A 26 -8.32 -5.91 13.23
CA LEU A 26 -9.40 -5.46 12.39
C LEU A 26 -8.95 -4.27 11.53
N MET A 27 -9.11 -4.43 10.22
CA MET A 27 -8.97 -3.36 9.24
C MET A 27 -10.34 -3.05 8.59
N ASP A 28 -10.51 -1.83 8.10
CA ASP A 28 -11.84 -1.35 7.69
C ASP A 28 -12.09 -1.49 6.18
N ILE A 29 -11.14 -1.04 5.34
CA ILE A 29 -11.24 -1.17 3.87
C ILE A 29 -9.88 -1.48 3.23
N SER A 30 -9.88 -2.09 2.05
CA SER A 30 -8.68 -2.21 1.21
C SER A 30 -8.41 -0.93 0.40
N LEU A 31 -7.21 -0.78 -0.16
CA LEU A 31 -6.89 0.30 -1.08
C LEU A 31 -7.71 0.21 -2.37
N GLU A 32 -8.04 -1.00 -2.83
CA GLU A 32 -8.95 -1.23 -3.97
C GLU A 32 -10.34 -0.63 -3.70
N GLN A 33 -10.90 -0.89 -2.52
CA GLN A 33 -12.19 -0.34 -2.10
C GLN A 33 -12.14 1.19 -1.97
N LEU A 34 -11.06 1.72 -1.39
CA LEU A 34 -10.84 3.15 -1.25
C LEU A 34 -10.80 3.84 -2.63
N GLN A 35 -9.96 3.36 -3.54
CA GLN A 35 -9.82 3.90 -4.89
C GLN A 35 -11.14 3.84 -5.67
N SER A 36 -11.90 2.76 -5.52
CA SER A 36 -13.16 2.58 -6.25
C SER A 36 -14.27 3.52 -5.76
N GLY A 37 -14.21 3.94 -4.49
CA GLY A 37 -15.24 4.77 -3.87
C GLY A 37 -14.94 6.28 -3.85
N ILE A 38 -13.67 6.69 -3.99
CA ILE A 38 -13.30 8.10 -3.97
C ILE A 38 -12.04 8.40 -4.79
N GLN A 39 -11.98 9.59 -5.38
CA GLN A 39 -10.77 10.10 -6.01
C GLN A 39 -9.77 10.58 -4.94
N LEU A 40 -8.60 9.94 -4.89
CA LEU A 40 -7.52 10.30 -3.97
C LEU A 40 -6.71 11.47 -4.52
N LYS A 41 -6.29 12.38 -3.62
CA LYS A 41 -5.36 13.46 -3.98
C LYS A 41 -3.93 12.93 -4.01
N GLU A 42 -3.04 13.63 -4.71
CA GLU A 42 -1.61 13.27 -4.72
C GLU A 42 -0.99 13.27 -3.32
N SER A 43 -1.44 14.15 -2.42
CA SER A 43 -0.99 14.18 -1.03
C SER A 43 -1.42 12.92 -0.24
N ASP A 44 -2.59 12.36 -0.56
CA ASP A 44 -3.07 11.12 0.05
C ASP A 44 -2.26 9.93 -0.49
N LEU A 45 -1.96 9.94 -1.79
CA LEU A 45 -1.07 8.95 -2.41
C LEU A 45 0.35 9.02 -1.84
N ALA A 46 0.92 10.21 -1.66
CA ALA A 46 2.22 10.39 -1.03
C ALA A 46 2.23 9.85 0.41
N PHE A 47 1.16 10.07 1.18
CA PHE A 47 0.99 9.49 2.50
C PHE A 47 0.95 7.95 2.45
N ILE A 48 0.10 7.36 1.60
CA ILE A 48 0.00 5.91 1.42
C ILE A 48 1.37 5.33 1.04
N CYS A 49 2.07 5.91 0.05
CA CYS A 49 3.37 5.44 -0.39
C CYS A 49 4.41 5.49 0.73
N LYS A 50 4.42 6.57 1.52
CA LYS A 50 5.31 6.69 2.68
C LYS A 50 5.08 5.58 3.69
N GLU A 51 3.83 5.30 4.03
CA GLU A 51 3.47 4.24 4.99
C GLU A 51 3.86 2.84 4.46
N LEU A 52 3.61 2.58 3.16
CA LEU A 52 4.01 1.33 2.51
C LEU A 52 5.53 1.15 2.46
N LEU A 53 6.29 2.21 2.19
CA LEU A 53 7.75 2.16 2.21
C LEU A 53 8.30 1.82 3.60
N HIS A 54 7.72 2.35 4.68
CA HIS A 54 8.10 1.96 6.04
C HIS A 54 7.75 0.49 6.34
N GLY A 55 6.57 0.02 5.91
CA GLY A 55 6.17 -1.38 6.04
C GLY A 55 7.11 -2.33 5.29
N LEU A 56 7.43 -2.02 4.03
CA LEU A 56 8.39 -2.79 3.24
C LEU A 56 9.80 -2.74 3.83
N TRP A 57 10.22 -1.60 4.36
CA TRP A 57 11.52 -1.50 5.01
C TRP A 57 11.66 -2.49 6.17
N TYR A 58 10.63 -2.58 7.01
CA TYR A 58 10.57 -3.55 8.10
C TYR A 58 10.56 -5.00 7.59
N ILE A 59 9.75 -5.30 6.56
CA ILE A 59 9.68 -6.64 5.95
C ILE A 59 11.05 -7.07 5.41
N HIS A 60 11.71 -6.21 4.63
CA HIS A 60 12.99 -6.51 3.99
C HIS A 60 14.14 -6.55 5.00
N ARG A 61 14.22 -5.54 5.87
CA ARG A 61 15.37 -5.36 6.77
C ARG A 61 15.28 -6.19 8.05
N ASP A 62 14.13 -6.18 8.70
CA ASP A 62 13.99 -6.75 10.05
C ASP A 62 13.46 -8.18 10.02
N LEU A 63 12.59 -8.52 9.05
CA LEU A 63 12.12 -9.89 8.86
C LEU A 63 12.99 -10.70 7.88
N GLY A 64 13.75 -10.03 7.00
CA GLY A 64 14.65 -10.69 6.05
C GLY A 64 13.94 -11.48 4.95
N VAL A 65 12.72 -11.06 4.58
CA VAL A 65 11.90 -11.68 3.52
C VAL A 65 11.41 -10.63 2.53
N CYS A 66 10.89 -11.05 1.37
CA CYS A 66 10.16 -10.18 0.46
C CYS A 66 8.66 -10.50 0.51
N HIS A 67 7.80 -9.50 0.30
CA HIS A 67 6.35 -9.70 0.26
C HIS A 67 5.92 -10.44 -1.02
N THR A 68 6.51 -10.12 -2.17
CA THR A 68 6.33 -10.76 -3.50
C THR A 68 4.94 -10.72 -4.13
N ALA A 69 3.90 -10.35 -3.38
CA ALA A 69 2.53 -10.24 -3.85
C ALA A 69 1.86 -8.93 -3.40
N LEU A 70 2.63 -7.83 -3.30
CA LEU A 70 2.08 -6.55 -2.86
C LEU A 70 1.16 -6.00 -3.95
N THR A 71 -0.13 -5.85 -3.64
CA THR A 71 -1.19 -5.31 -4.50
C THR A 71 -2.14 -4.47 -3.64
N TYR A 72 -3.06 -3.73 -4.28
CA TYR A 72 -4.07 -2.90 -3.62
C TYR A 72 -4.96 -3.71 -2.65
N ASP A 73 -5.18 -4.99 -2.95
CA ASP A 73 -6.00 -5.90 -2.14
C ASP A 73 -5.30 -6.32 -0.84
N ASN A 74 -3.96 -6.21 -0.83
CA ASN A 74 -3.11 -6.50 0.33
C ASN A 74 -2.69 -5.23 1.08
N VAL A 75 -3.25 -4.06 0.72
CA VAL A 75 -3.06 -2.81 1.45
C VAL A 75 -4.39 -2.44 2.09
N PHE A 76 -4.38 -2.28 3.42
CA PHE A 76 -5.57 -1.97 4.19
C PHE A 76 -5.45 -0.61 4.86
N ILE A 77 -6.60 0.06 5.00
CA ILE A 77 -6.76 1.33 5.68
C ILE A 77 -7.77 1.15 6.80
N SER A 78 -7.38 1.55 8.01
CA SER A 78 -8.28 1.57 9.17
C SER A 78 -9.15 2.83 9.19
N SER A 79 -10.20 2.82 9.99
CA SER A 79 -11.07 3.96 10.30
C SER A 79 -10.33 5.11 11.00
N GLN A 80 -9.14 4.85 11.55
CA GLN A 80 -8.24 5.85 12.11
C GLN A 80 -7.28 6.43 11.05
N GLY A 81 -7.36 5.97 9.80
CA GLY A 81 -6.53 6.44 8.70
C GLY A 81 -5.18 5.74 8.56
N SER A 82 -4.86 4.78 9.44
CA SER A 82 -3.60 4.02 9.38
C SER A 82 -3.56 3.09 8.16
N VAL A 83 -2.43 3.09 7.44
CA VAL A 83 -2.19 2.25 6.26
C VAL A 83 -1.28 1.08 6.61
N LYS A 84 -1.70 -0.14 6.28
CA LYS A 84 -0.99 -1.37 6.66
C LYS A 84 -0.93 -2.39 5.53
N ILE A 85 0.20 -3.08 5.42
CA ILE A 85 0.42 -4.22 4.52
C ILE A 85 -0.08 -5.50 5.20
N ALA A 86 -0.93 -6.26 4.52
CA ALA A 86 -1.48 -7.53 4.98
C ALA A 86 -0.73 -8.73 4.38
N ASN A 87 -1.18 -9.94 4.72
CA ASN A 87 -0.79 -11.20 4.08
C ASN A 87 0.71 -11.57 4.08
N ILE A 88 1.48 -11.05 5.05
CA ILE A 88 2.91 -11.38 5.20
C ILE A 88 3.16 -12.84 5.66
N ALA A 89 2.13 -13.53 6.16
CA ALA A 89 2.27 -14.88 6.70
C ALA A 89 2.71 -15.89 5.63
N ALA A 90 2.20 -15.78 4.41
CA ALA A 90 2.61 -16.64 3.29
C ALA A 90 4.11 -16.50 3.01
N CYS A 91 4.59 -15.25 2.93
CA CYS A 91 6.00 -14.93 2.67
C CYS A 91 6.94 -15.51 3.73
N LEU A 92 6.52 -15.49 5.00
CA LEU A 92 7.29 -16.02 6.12
C LEU A 92 7.37 -17.55 6.12
N LEU A 93 6.28 -18.22 5.73
CA LEU A 93 6.21 -19.68 5.64
C LEU A 93 7.07 -20.21 4.49
N GLU A 94 7.02 -19.55 3.34
CA GLU A 94 7.69 -19.99 2.11
C GLU A 94 9.15 -19.52 2.04
N ARG A 95 9.58 -18.63 2.94
CA ARG A 95 10.92 -18.01 2.97
C ARG A 95 11.35 -17.55 1.57
N HIS A 96 10.43 -16.91 0.86
CA HIS A 96 10.69 -16.50 -0.50
C HIS A 96 11.88 -15.55 -0.56
N GLN A 97 12.96 -16.00 -1.21
CA GLN A 97 14.03 -15.14 -1.69
C GLN A 97 13.52 -14.43 -2.95
N GLY A 98 12.61 -13.48 -2.73
CA GLY A 98 12.14 -12.56 -3.75
C GLY A 98 13.17 -11.47 -4.00
N SER A 99 12.85 -10.60 -4.96
CA SER A 99 13.57 -9.35 -5.14
C SER A 99 12.84 -8.24 -4.38
N GLU A 100 13.53 -7.54 -3.49
CA GLU A 100 13.00 -6.33 -2.83
C GLU A 100 12.46 -5.33 -3.87
N GLN A 101 13.15 -5.24 -5.02
CA GLN A 101 12.76 -4.38 -6.12
C GLN A 101 11.37 -4.72 -6.69
N PHE A 102 10.94 -5.98 -6.60
CA PHE A 102 9.60 -6.37 -7.04
C PHE A 102 8.53 -5.70 -6.16
N ASP A 103 8.71 -5.73 -4.84
CA ASP A 103 7.79 -5.08 -3.90
C ASP A 103 7.78 -3.56 -4.08
N ILE A 104 8.95 -2.97 -4.29
CA ILE A 104 9.07 -1.52 -4.52
C ILE A 104 8.36 -1.12 -5.83
N LYS A 105 8.52 -1.90 -6.91
CA LYS A 105 7.81 -1.70 -8.18
C LYS A 105 6.30 -1.82 -8.02
N SER A 106 5.82 -2.70 -7.15
CA SER A 106 4.39 -2.81 -6.90
C SER A 106 3.78 -1.48 -6.41
N ILE A 107 4.51 -0.67 -5.64
CA ILE A 107 4.04 0.67 -5.23
C ILE A 107 3.82 1.57 -6.46
N GLY A 108 4.80 1.63 -7.37
CA GLY A 108 4.68 2.40 -8.61
C GLY A 108 3.49 1.95 -9.45
N ILE A 109 3.36 0.64 -9.69
CA ILE A 109 2.24 0.03 -10.42
C ILE A 109 0.90 0.42 -9.77
N MET A 110 0.84 0.41 -8.44
CA MET A 110 -0.38 0.77 -7.73
C MET A 110 -0.80 2.22 -8.01
N ILE A 111 0.14 3.15 -7.94
CA ILE A 111 -0.15 4.56 -8.25
C ILE A 111 -0.59 4.71 -9.71
N CYS A 112 0.08 4.04 -10.66
CA CYS A 112 -0.28 4.09 -12.07
C CYS A 112 -1.75 3.71 -12.28
N LYS A 113 -2.22 2.65 -11.63
CA LYS A 113 -3.61 2.18 -11.74
C LYS A 113 -4.61 3.12 -11.08
N VAL A 114 -4.21 3.83 -10.02
CA VAL A 114 -5.04 4.90 -9.44
C VAL A 114 -5.22 6.05 -10.43
N LEU A 115 -4.13 6.46 -11.10
CA LEU A 115 -4.18 7.54 -12.09
C LEU A 115 -4.92 7.13 -13.37
N GLU A 116 -4.79 5.88 -13.79
CA GLU A 116 -5.36 5.35 -15.03
C GLU A 116 -6.04 3.98 -14.79
N PRO A 117 -7.27 3.96 -14.24
CA PRO A 117 -7.98 2.72 -13.87
C PRO A 117 -8.26 1.77 -15.05
N GLY A 118 -8.29 2.29 -16.28
CA GLY A 118 -8.52 1.50 -17.51
C GLY A 118 -7.32 0.71 -18.00
N LEU A 119 -6.11 0.91 -17.46
CA LEU A 119 -4.90 0.22 -17.91
C LEU A 119 -4.94 -1.28 -17.58
N SER A 120 -4.54 -2.11 -18.54
CA SER A 120 -4.35 -3.54 -18.30
C SER A 120 -3.08 -3.80 -17.48
N ALA A 121 -3.03 -4.93 -16.77
CA ALA A 121 -1.85 -5.31 -15.98
C ALA A 121 -0.58 -5.47 -16.84
N HIS A 122 -0.74 -5.88 -18.10
CA HIS A 122 0.36 -5.99 -19.07
C HIS A 122 0.91 -4.61 -19.46
N ASP A 123 0.06 -3.58 -19.50
CA ASP A 123 0.44 -2.23 -19.88
C ASP A 123 1.08 -1.46 -18.72
N LEU A 124 0.76 -1.79 -17.47
CA LEU A 124 1.32 -1.13 -16.27
C LEU A 124 2.85 -1.18 -16.21
N GLN A 125 3.47 -2.25 -16.73
CA GLN A 125 4.93 -2.39 -16.83
C GLN A 125 5.53 -1.45 -17.90
N ALA A 126 4.77 -1.15 -18.96
CA ALA A 126 5.13 -0.19 -20.01
C ALA A 126 4.79 1.27 -19.62
N CYS A 127 3.79 1.47 -18.77
CA CYS A 127 3.30 2.78 -18.31
C CYS A 127 4.30 3.58 -17.50
N TYR A 128 5.32 2.94 -16.92
CA TYR A 128 6.43 3.63 -16.26
C TYR A 128 7.07 4.76 -17.08
N ALA A 129 6.93 4.73 -18.42
CA ALA A 129 7.45 5.72 -19.34
C ALA A 129 6.42 6.72 -19.91
N SER A 130 5.12 6.52 -19.70
CA SER A 130 4.07 7.19 -20.51
C SER A 130 2.91 7.80 -19.74
N ILE A 131 2.93 7.81 -18.39
CA ILE A 131 1.87 8.47 -17.60
C ILE A 131 1.81 9.96 -17.93
N SER A 132 0.67 10.39 -18.45
CA SER A 132 0.44 11.78 -18.85
C SER A 132 -0.22 12.62 -17.76
N HIS A 133 -0.85 11.97 -16.77
CA HIS A 133 -1.57 12.60 -15.67
C HIS A 133 -0.73 12.68 -14.38
N GLY A 134 -1.06 13.63 -13.52
CA GLY A 134 -0.37 13.89 -12.26
C GLY A 134 0.84 14.83 -12.38
N SER A 135 1.34 15.28 -11.23
CA SER A 135 2.47 16.20 -11.15
C SER A 135 3.78 15.58 -11.65
N ASP A 136 4.74 16.42 -12.06
CA ASP A 136 6.09 15.98 -12.41
C ASP A 136 6.76 15.21 -11.28
N SER A 137 6.51 15.63 -10.03
CA SER A 137 7.02 14.96 -8.84
C SER A 137 6.44 13.55 -8.68
N LEU A 138 5.13 13.37 -8.90
CA LEU A 138 4.49 12.06 -8.82
C LEU A 138 5.00 11.13 -9.92
N ARG A 139 5.09 11.62 -11.15
CA ARG A 139 5.63 10.84 -12.28
C ARG A 139 7.08 10.43 -12.05
N ALA A 140 7.92 11.36 -11.59
CA ALA A 140 9.31 11.07 -11.21
C ALA A 140 9.39 10.01 -10.11
N PHE A 141 8.50 10.06 -9.10
CA PHE A 141 8.45 9.06 -8.04
C PHE A 141 8.11 7.67 -8.61
N ILE A 142 7.06 7.58 -9.44
CA ILE A 142 6.66 6.33 -10.09
C ILE A 142 7.84 5.73 -10.87
N SER A 143 8.51 6.51 -11.73
CA SER A 143 9.67 6.02 -12.47
C SER A 143 10.83 5.59 -11.55
N THR A 144 11.03 6.30 -10.44
CA THR A 144 12.09 5.99 -9.45
C THR A 144 11.85 4.65 -8.73
N THR A 145 10.59 4.24 -8.52
CA THR A 145 10.27 2.93 -7.91
C THR A 145 10.78 1.73 -8.73
N ALA A 146 11.14 1.92 -10.00
CA ALA A 146 11.64 0.85 -10.84
C ALA A 146 13.07 0.39 -10.47
N THR A 147 13.87 1.26 -9.86
CA THR A 147 15.32 1.03 -9.67
C THR A 147 15.87 1.48 -8.32
N ALA A 148 15.14 2.33 -7.59
CA ALA A 148 15.62 2.88 -6.33
C ALA A 148 15.39 1.94 -5.15
N THR A 149 16.22 2.13 -4.12
CA THR A 149 16.03 1.52 -2.80
C THR A 149 14.92 2.23 -2.03
N ILE A 150 14.40 1.58 -0.99
CA ILE A 150 13.41 2.18 -0.08
C ILE A 150 13.93 3.47 0.56
N GLN A 151 15.21 3.50 0.99
CA GLN A 151 15.81 4.69 1.59
C GLN A 151 15.85 5.87 0.63
N ALA A 152 16.18 5.62 -0.65
CA ALA A 152 16.19 6.67 -1.66
C ALA A 152 14.77 7.19 -1.94
N LEU A 153 13.77 6.30 -1.96
CA LEU A 153 12.37 6.69 -2.15
C LEU A 153 11.80 7.48 -0.96
N LEU A 154 12.15 7.13 0.27
CA LEU A 154 11.74 7.89 1.46
C LEU A 154 12.29 9.32 1.47
N GLN A 155 13.38 9.58 0.75
CA GLN A 155 13.98 10.91 0.55
C GLN A 155 13.48 11.61 -0.73
N HIS A 156 12.62 10.96 -1.52
CA HIS A 156 12.13 11.51 -2.78
C HIS A 156 11.19 12.69 -2.53
N VAL A 157 11.29 13.75 -3.34
CA VAL A 157 10.53 15.00 -3.18
C VAL A 157 9.01 14.78 -3.07
N PHE A 158 8.46 13.83 -3.83
CA PHE A 158 7.05 13.45 -3.74
C PHE A 158 6.59 13.06 -2.32
N ILE A 159 7.43 12.35 -1.57
CA ILE A 159 7.10 11.92 -0.19
C ILE A 159 6.99 13.12 0.75
N SER A 160 7.66 14.24 0.45
CA SER A 160 7.49 15.48 1.24
C SER A 160 6.12 16.12 1.12
N TYR A 161 5.33 15.75 0.10
CA TYR A 161 3.94 16.19 -0.09
C TYR A 161 2.91 15.29 0.63
N ALA A 162 3.36 14.28 1.37
CA ALA A 162 2.48 13.44 2.17
C ALA A 162 1.60 14.29 3.08
N ALA A 163 0.29 14.07 3.01
CA ALA A 163 -0.65 14.69 3.92
C ALA A 163 -0.35 14.30 5.39
N ALA A 164 -0.88 15.08 6.33
CA ALA A 164 -0.72 14.80 7.75
C ALA A 164 -1.41 13.49 8.16
N GLU A 165 -0.99 12.93 9.30
CA GLU A 165 -1.66 11.78 9.91
C GLU A 165 -3.17 12.01 10.03
N GLY A 166 -3.95 10.97 9.76
CA GLY A 166 -5.41 11.02 9.76
C GLY A 166 -6.04 11.58 8.48
N CYS A 167 -5.27 11.95 7.44
CA CYS A 167 -5.81 12.41 6.17
C CYS A 167 -6.80 11.44 5.50
N LEU A 168 -6.64 10.14 5.75
CA LEU A 168 -7.48 9.08 5.19
C LEU A 168 -8.75 8.79 6.02
N VAL A 169 -8.93 9.38 7.21
CA VAL A 169 -10.13 9.13 8.04
C VAL A 169 -11.40 9.48 7.30
N VAL A 170 -11.49 10.70 6.74
CA VAL A 170 -12.68 11.15 6.01
C VAL A 170 -12.90 10.34 4.73
N PRO A 171 -11.89 10.10 3.86
CA PRO A 171 -12.02 9.18 2.74
C PRO A 171 -12.58 7.80 3.12
N VAL A 172 -12.04 7.17 4.18
CA VAL A 172 -12.51 5.86 4.65
C VAL A 172 -13.96 5.93 5.12
N MET A 173 -14.33 6.93 5.91
CA MET A 173 -15.71 7.08 6.38
C MET A 173 -16.69 7.29 5.23
N LYS A 174 -16.32 8.05 4.18
CA LYS A 174 -17.14 8.25 2.98
C LYS A 174 -17.37 6.93 2.24
N VAL A 175 -16.30 6.18 1.96
CA VAL A 175 -16.40 4.88 1.25
C VAL A 175 -17.24 3.87 2.03
N ARG A 176 -17.19 3.92 3.36
CA ARG A 176 -17.99 3.05 4.23
C ARG A 176 -19.45 3.50 4.39
N GLY A 177 -19.86 4.60 3.78
CA GLY A 177 -21.21 5.16 3.96
C GLY A 177 -21.48 5.65 5.38
N LEU A 178 -20.42 5.98 6.14
CA LEU A 178 -20.50 6.46 7.52
C LEU A 178 -20.53 7.99 7.62
N VAL A 179 -20.31 8.68 6.50
CA VAL A 179 -20.64 10.10 6.34
C VAL A 179 -21.90 10.17 5.47
N LEU A 180 -23.00 10.67 6.03
CA LEU A 180 -24.19 11.00 5.23
C LEU A 180 -23.80 12.05 4.19
N HIS A 181 -24.30 11.89 2.96
CA HIS A 181 -24.23 12.90 1.91
C HIS A 181 -25.01 14.15 2.37
N ASP A 182 -24.40 15.02 3.18
CA ASP A 182 -24.99 16.31 3.48
C ASP A 182 -23.91 17.40 3.61
N TYR A 183 -24.13 18.45 2.82
CA TYR A 183 -23.47 19.75 2.70
C TYR A 183 -22.30 19.88 1.71
N GLU A 184 -22.63 19.80 0.41
CA GLU A 184 -22.12 20.76 -0.59
C GLU A 184 -23.14 21.89 -0.78
#